data_AF-W1TQ85-F1
#
_entry.id   AF-W1TQ85-F1
#
_cell.length_a   1.000
_cell.length_b   1.000
_cell.length_c   1.000
_cell.angle_alpha   90.00
_cell.angle_beta   90.00
_cell.angle_gamma   90.00
#
_symmetry.space_group_name_H-M   'P 1'
#
loop_
_entity.id
_entity.type
_entity.pdbx_description
1 polymer ?
#
loop_
_entity_poly.entity_id
_entity_poly.type
_entity_poly.pdbx_seq_one_letter_code
_entity_poly.pdbx_strand_id
1 'polypeptide(L)'
;MKKRIINKRFLFEQQLKPKFWDWSVQDKQLLDDWETNKDKIFRLIFDRVRTLVEEDEFVEFAIVVHDRDISYGAKLVEPHVHGYIDFPKKFDLSKVASVLGVERERIETPKSKGGRAYTRINALAYLIHAKDKDKYQYPASDVETFDTLDYEAFINQNKEDLEKYAAKKNVRNQMKV
;
A
#
# COMPACT_ATOMS: atom_id res chain seq x y z
N MET A 1 -4.88 -14.40 -23.13
CA MET A 1 -3.89 -13.37 -22.73
C MET A 1 -4.52 -12.44 -21.70
N LYS A 2 -3.92 -12.29 -20.50
CA LYS A 2 -4.35 -11.24 -19.55
C LYS A 2 -4.03 -9.88 -20.14
N LYS A 3 -4.94 -8.91 -20.00
CA LYS A 3 -4.77 -7.54 -20.52
C LYS A 3 -3.51 -6.91 -19.90
N ARG A 4 -2.66 -6.34 -20.75
CA ARG A 4 -1.49 -5.58 -20.31
C ARG A 4 -1.94 -4.32 -19.57
N ILE A 5 -1.42 -4.12 -18.35
CA ILE A 5 -1.72 -2.95 -17.53
C ILE A 5 -0.42 -2.19 -17.35
N ILE A 6 -0.42 -0.91 -17.76
CA ILE A 6 0.73 -0.02 -17.69
C ILE A 6 0.33 1.22 -16.92
N ASN A 7 1.01 1.51 -15.82
CA ASN A 7 0.73 2.67 -14.96
C ASN A 7 2.03 3.16 -14.30
N LYS A 8 2.02 4.37 -13.76
CA LYS A 8 3.08 4.87 -12.90
C LYS A 8 2.81 4.59 -11.42
N ARG A 9 1.53 4.43 -11.06
CA ARG A 9 1.09 4.28 -9.67
C ARG A 9 0.53 2.89 -9.42
N PHE A 10 1.02 2.28 -8.35
CA PHE A 10 0.67 0.95 -7.91
C PHE A 10 0.37 0.96 -6.42
N LEU A 11 -0.61 0.14 -6.05
CA LEU A 11 -0.91 -0.25 -4.68
C LEU A 11 -0.70 -1.75 -4.61
N PHE A 12 -0.11 -2.26 -3.55
CA PHE A 12 -0.03 -3.70 -3.34
C PHE A 12 -0.38 -4.06 -1.91
N GLU A 13 -0.86 -5.28 -1.73
CA GLU A 13 -1.10 -5.88 -0.43
C GLU A 13 -0.55 -7.29 -0.39
N GLN A 14 0.12 -7.67 0.69
CA GLN A 14 0.69 -9.01 0.80
C GLN A 14 0.87 -9.46 2.25
N GLN A 15 0.42 -10.69 2.55
CA GLN A 15 0.63 -11.32 3.86
C GLN A 15 2.12 -11.50 4.17
N LEU A 16 2.49 -11.23 5.41
CA LEU A 16 3.85 -11.40 5.95
C LEU A 16 4.13 -12.87 6.29
N LYS A 17 3.97 -13.77 5.30
CA LYS A 17 4.33 -15.20 5.42
C LYS A 17 5.19 -15.66 4.25
N PRO A 18 6.28 -16.41 4.48
CA PRO A 18 7.25 -16.83 3.46
C PRO A 18 6.65 -17.40 2.17
N LYS A 19 5.59 -18.19 2.30
CA LYS A 19 4.96 -18.92 1.19
C LYS A 19 4.31 -18.03 0.12
N PHE A 20 4.05 -16.76 0.42
CA PHE A 20 3.40 -15.86 -0.52
C PHE A 20 4.34 -14.90 -1.24
N TRP A 21 5.63 -14.94 -0.91
CA TRP A 21 6.64 -14.12 -1.56
C TRP A 21 7.47 -14.99 -2.49
N ASP A 22 7.85 -14.44 -3.64
CA ASP A 22 8.82 -15.05 -4.55
C ASP A 22 10.20 -14.43 -4.34
N TRP A 23 10.67 -14.56 -3.11
CA TRP A 23 12.01 -14.12 -2.68
C TRP A 23 12.95 -15.31 -2.50
N SER A 24 14.24 -15.00 -2.34
CA SER A 24 15.24 -16.01 -1.96
C SER A 24 14.87 -16.66 -0.62
N VAL A 25 15.37 -17.88 -0.37
CA VAL A 25 15.13 -18.56 0.92
C VAL A 25 15.62 -17.72 2.09
N GLN A 26 16.77 -17.05 1.93
CA GLN A 26 17.35 -16.18 2.96
C GLN A 26 16.47 -14.95 3.23
N ASP A 27 16.00 -14.26 2.19
CA ASP A 27 15.11 -13.10 2.34
C ASP A 27 13.80 -13.49 3.03
N LYS A 28 13.27 -14.67 2.71
CA LYS A 28 12.03 -15.19 3.30
C LYS A 28 12.12 -15.42 4.81
N GLN A 29 13.30 -15.71 5.35
CA GLN A 29 13.48 -15.91 6.79
C GLN A 29 13.16 -14.64 7.60
N LEU A 30 13.25 -13.45 6.99
CA LEU A 30 12.83 -12.21 7.64
C LEU A 30 11.34 -12.26 8.03
N LEU A 31 10.52 -12.99 7.28
CA LEU A 31 9.07 -13.07 7.48
C LEU A 31 8.68 -14.07 8.58
N ASP A 32 9.61 -14.90 9.07
CA ASP A 32 9.33 -15.85 10.17
C ASP A 32 9.13 -15.12 11.51
N ASP A 33 9.79 -13.98 11.68
CA ASP A 33 9.59 -13.01 12.77
C ASP A 33 9.51 -11.60 12.17
N TRP A 34 8.36 -11.31 11.57
CA TRP A 34 8.17 -10.04 10.85
C TRP A 34 8.19 -8.83 11.79
N GLU A 35 7.79 -8.97 13.05
CA GLU A 35 7.74 -7.87 14.02
C GLU A 35 9.15 -7.35 14.30
N THR A 36 10.07 -8.26 14.64
CA THR A 36 11.48 -7.91 14.88
C THR A 36 12.18 -7.45 13.59
N ASN A 37 11.77 -7.99 12.43
CA ASN A 37 12.43 -7.70 11.15
C ASN A 37 11.70 -6.65 10.29
N LYS A 38 10.70 -5.94 10.83
CA LYS A 38 9.84 -5.02 10.08
C LYS A 38 10.62 -4.07 9.18
N ASP A 39 11.62 -3.38 9.75
CA ASP A 39 12.39 -2.37 9.01
C ASP A 39 13.26 -3.00 7.91
N LYS A 40 13.79 -4.22 8.13
CA LYS A 40 14.54 -4.97 7.11
C LYS A 40 13.63 -5.43 5.98
N ILE A 41 12.42 -5.89 6.30
CA ILE A 41 11.41 -6.29 5.31
C ILE A 41 11.02 -5.07 4.46
N PHE A 42 10.71 -3.95 5.10
CA PHE A 42 10.36 -2.72 4.41
C PHE A 42 11.50 -2.24 3.51
N ARG A 43 12.74 -2.25 4.02
CA ARG A 43 13.91 -1.88 3.23
C ARG A 43 14.11 -2.79 2.02
N LEU A 44 14.01 -4.11 2.20
CA LEU A 44 14.11 -5.08 1.10
C LEU A 44 13.05 -4.83 0.02
N ILE A 45 11.80 -4.56 0.41
CA ILE A 45 10.72 -4.24 -0.52
C ILE A 45 11.05 -2.96 -1.30
N PHE A 46 11.50 -1.91 -0.60
CA PHE A 46 11.86 -0.64 -1.23
C PHE A 46 13.05 -0.80 -2.19
N ASP A 47 14.11 -1.50 -1.77
CA ASP A 47 15.28 -1.78 -2.61
C ASP A 47 14.91 -2.52 -3.88
N ARG A 48 14.04 -3.53 -3.77
CA ARG A 48 13.47 -4.22 -4.94
C ARG A 48 12.78 -3.22 -5.85
N VAL A 49 11.85 -2.40 -5.36
CA VAL A 49 11.16 -1.38 -6.15
C VAL A 49 12.14 -0.42 -6.86
N ARG A 50 13.20 0.01 -6.17
CA ARG A 50 14.25 0.90 -6.70
C ARG A 50 15.00 0.30 -7.89
N THR A 51 15.11 -1.03 -8.01
CA THR A 51 15.74 -1.68 -9.18
C THR A 51 15.04 -1.40 -10.52
N LEU A 52 13.82 -0.85 -10.50
CA LEU A 52 13.07 -0.51 -11.72
C LEU A 52 13.48 0.81 -12.36
N VAL A 53 14.19 1.66 -11.64
CA VAL A 53 14.51 3.05 -12.01
C VAL A 53 16.00 3.31 -11.82
N GLU A 54 16.49 4.39 -12.42
CA GLU A 54 17.87 4.82 -12.24
C GLU A 54 18.11 5.36 -10.81
N GLU A 55 19.37 5.44 -10.41
CA GLU A 55 19.75 5.84 -9.04
C GLU A 55 19.28 7.26 -8.68
N ASP A 56 19.27 8.18 -9.64
CA ASP A 56 18.85 9.58 -9.48
C ASP A 56 17.35 9.80 -9.70
N GLU A 57 16.62 8.81 -10.24
CA GLU A 57 15.19 8.91 -10.50
C GLU A 57 14.38 8.82 -9.20
N PHE A 58 13.57 9.84 -8.90
CA PHE A 58 12.73 9.85 -7.70
C PHE A 58 11.55 8.87 -7.77
N VAL A 59 11.33 8.10 -6.71
CA VAL A 59 10.17 7.21 -6.51
C VAL A 59 9.49 7.57 -5.21
N GLU A 60 8.23 7.96 -5.25
CA GLU A 60 7.44 8.15 -4.05
C GLU A 60 6.96 6.79 -3.55
N PHE A 61 7.23 6.49 -2.28
CA PHE A 61 6.96 5.20 -1.66
C PHE A 61 6.38 5.37 -0.26
N ALA A 62 5.43 4.52 0.10
CA ALA A 62 4.93 4.43 1.47
C ALA A 62 4.49 2.99 1.76
N ILE A 63 4.77 2.47 2.95
CA ILE A 63 4.39 1.12 3.36
C ILE A 63 4.03 1.06 4.84
N VAL A 64 3.09 0.20 5.19
CA VAL A 64 2.61 -0.01 6.56
C VAL A 64 2.20 -1.46 6.76
N VAL A 65 2.29 -1.95 8.00
CA VAL A 65 1.74 -3.24 8.39
C VAL A 65 0.32 -3.06 8.91
N HIS A 66 -0.59 -3.90 8.43
CA HIS A 66 -1.91 -4.09 8.99
C HIS A 66 -1.93 -5.40 9.79
N ASP A 67 -1.99 -5.30 11.12
CA ASP A 67 -2.01 -6.39 12.09
C ASP A 67 -3.27 -6.39 12.98
N ARG A 68 -4.14 -5.39 12.84
CA ARG A 68 -5.36 -5.16 13.65
C ARG A 68 -6.65 -5.22 12.84
N ASP A 69 -6.57 -5.67 11.60
CA ASP A 69 -7.72 -5.78 10.70
C ASP A 69 -8.63 -6.93 11.12
N ILE A 70 -9.95 -6.69 11.14
CA ILE A 70 -10.95 -7.67 11.53
C ILE A 70 -11.81 -8.02 10.30
N SER A 71 -11.90 -9.31 9.98
CA SER A 71 -12.77 -9.81 8.91
C SER A 71 -14.21 -10.00 9.37
N TYR A 72 -15.10 -10.26 8.41
CA TYR A 72 -16.47 -10.68 8.70
C TYR A 72 -16.46 -11.91 9.65
N GLY A 73 -17.24 -11.86 10.72
CA GLY A 73 -17.23 -12.87 11.79
C GLY A 73 -16.23 -12.62 12.93
N ALA A 74 -15.70 -11.40 13.07
CA ALA A 74 -14.84 -10.96 14.17
C ALA A 74 -13.49 -11.72 14.28
N LYS A 75 -13.00 -12.26 13.16
CA LYS A 75 -11.71 -12.94 13.10
C LYS A 75 -10.60 -11.94 12.71
N LEU A 76 -9.49 -11.97 13.43
CA LEU A 76 -8.30 -11.19 13.08
C LEU A 76 -7.75 -11.66 11.73
N VAL A 77 -7.49 -10.70 10.85
CA VAL A 77 -6.82 -10.93 9.57
C VAL A 77 -5.33 -11.13 9.85
N GLU A 78 -4.71 -12.06 9.13
CA GLU A 78 -3.27 -12.30 9.22
C GLU A 78 -2.47 -11.03 8.90
N PRO A 79 -1.37 -10.75 9.63
CA PRO A 79 -0.53 -9.59 9.36
C PRO A 79 -0.11 -9.50 7.89
N HIS A 80 -0.31 -8.33 7.30
CA HIS A 80 -0.03 -8.07 5.90
C HIS A 80 0.45 -6.64 5.71
N VAL A 81 1.21 -6.39 4.65
CA VAL A 81 1.62 -5.05 4.28
C VAL A 81 0.65 -4.45 3.28
N HIS A 82 0.43 -3.14 3.37
CA HIS A 82 -0.04 -2.33 2.27
C HIS A 82 1.06 -1.37 1.84
N GLY A 83 1.31 -1.31 0.53
CA GLY A 83 2.31 -0.41 -0.03
C GLY A 83 1.78 0.44 -1.18
N TYR A 84 2.30 1.65 -1.26
CA TYR A 84 2.06 2.64 -2.30
C TYR A 84 3.36 2.91 -3.05
N ILE A 85 3.27 2.97 -4.38
CA ILE A 85 4.39 3.30 -5.25
C ILE A 85 3.93 4.28 -6.33
N ASP A 86 4.63 5.39 -6.52
CA ASP A 86 4.47 6.29 -7.67
C ASP A 86 5.83 6.53 -8.36
N PHE A 87 5.97 5.91 -9.53
CA PHE A 87 7.18 5.99 -10.34
C PHE A 87 7.25 7.27 -11.19
N PRO A 88 8.45 7.69 -11.61
CA PRO A 88 8.62 8.84 -12.51
C PRO A 88 8.15 8.52 -13.94
N LYS A 89 8.12 7.24 -14.30
CA LYS A 89 7.67 6.71 -15.60
C LYS A 89 6.70 5.54 -15.42
N LYS A 90 6.04 5.16 -16.51
CA LYS A 90 5.08 4.05 -16.47
C LYS A 90 5.80 2.70 -16.55
N PHE A 91 5.35 1.75 -15.73
CA PHE A 91 5.80 0.37 -15.75
C PHE A 91 4.65 -0.59 -16.06
N ASP A 92 4.99 -1.77 -16.56
CA ASP A 92 4.05 -2.87 -16.66
C ASP A 92 3.78 -3.45 -15.27
N LEU A 93 2.53 -3.70 -14.94
CA LEU A 93 2.14 -4.33 -13.68
C LEU A 93 2.87 -5.67 -13.46
N SER A 94 3.10 -6.47 -14.51
CA SER A 94 3.87 -7.72 -14.38
C SER A 94 5.30 -7.47 -13.92
N LYS A 95 5.91 -6.39 -14.41
CA LYS A 95 7.29 -6.04 -14.06
C LYS A 95 7.37 -5.62 -12.60
N VAL A 96 6.41 -4.82 -12.13
CA VAL A 96 6.30 -4.42 -10.73
C VAL A 96 6.05 -5.62 -9.83
N ALA A 97 5.11 -6.51 -10.20
CA ALA A 97 4.81 -7.74 -9.48
C ALA A 97 6.03 -8.67 -9.34
N SER A 98 6.75 -8.88 -10.45
CA SER A 98 7.95 -9.71 -10.47
C SER A 98 9.04 -9.16 -9.55
N VAL A 99 9.29 -7.85 -9.56
CA VAL A 99 10.32 -7.24 -8.70
C VAL A 99 9.94 -7.31 -7.21
N LEU A 100 8.67 -7.02 -6.90
CA LEU A 100 8.15 -7.17 -5.53
C LEU A 100 8.15 -8.64 -5.06
N GLY A 101 8.17 -9.60 -5.98
CA GLY A 101 8.05 -11.02 -5.67
C GLY A 101 6.63 -11.37 -5.22
N VAL A 102 5.61 -10.83 -5.88
CA VAL A 102 4.19 -11.10 -5.58
C VAL A 102 3.42 -11.42 -6.85
N GLU A 103 2.25 -12.04 -6.69
CA GLU A 103 1.36 -12.29 -7.82
C GLU A 103 0.75 -10.98 -8.34
N ARG A 104 0.42 -10.93 -9.64
CA ARG A 104 -0.17 -9.73 -10.27
C ARG A 104 -1.48 -9.30 -9.61
N GLU A 105 -2.24 -10.27 -9.10
CA GLU A 105 -3.53 -10.10 -8.44
C GLU A 105 -3.40 -9.35 -7.10
N ARG A 106 -2.19 -9.30 -6.54
CA ARG A 106 -1.86 -8.57 -5.31
C ARG A 106 -1.57 -7.10 -5.55
N ILE A 107 -1.55 -6.68 -6.82
CA ILE A 107 -1.26 -5.31 -7.21
C ILE A 107 -2.48 -4.68 -7.87
N GLU A 108 -2.88 -3.54 -7.34
CA GLU A 108 -3.88 -2.67 -7.92
C GLU A 108 -3.24 -1.44 -8.56
N THR A 109 -3.94 -0.86 -9.53
CA THR A 109 -3.61 0.46 -10.06
C THR A 109 -4.80 1.40 -9.82
N PRO A 110 -4.59 2.58 -9.20
CA PRO A 110 -5.68 3.51 -8.98
C PRO A 110 -6.38 3.90 -10.29
N LYS A 111 -7.68 3.70 -10.36
CA LYS A 111 -8.50 4.06 -11.52
C LYS A 111 -8.69 5.58 -11.52
N SER A 112 -8.36 6.26 -12.62
CA SER A 112 -8.37 7.72 -12.76
C SER A 112 -9.73 8.42 -12.64
N LYS A 113 -10.77 7.79 -12.07
CA LYS A 113 -12.07 8.44 -11.86
C LYS A 113 -11.90 9.55 -10.81
N GLY A 114 -11.86 10.81 -11.27
CA GLY A 114 -11.65 12.00 -10.44
C GLY A 114 -10.27 12.67 -10.55
N GLY A 115 -9.39 12.23 -11.47
CA GLY A 115 -8.09 12.86 -11.71
C GLY A 115 -6.93 12.31 -10.85
N ARG A 116 -5.70 12.70 -11.19
CA ARG A 116 -4.46 12.11 -10.61
C ARG A 116 -4.21 12.50 -9.16
N ALA A 117 -4.57 13.72 -8.75
CA ALA A 117 -4.41 14.16 -7.36
C ALA A 117 -5.36 13.37 -6.44
N TYR A 118 -6.61 13.20 -6.89
CA TYR A 118 -7.61 12.44 -6.15
C TYR A 118 -7.23 10.97 -5.96
N THR A 119 -6.62 10.34 -6.98
CA THR A 119 -6.12 8.97 -6.83
C THR A 119 -4.91 8.85 -5.91
N ARG A 120 -4.11 9.91 -5.73
CA ARG A 120 -2.98 9.93 -4.77
C ARG A 120 -3.50 9.99 -3.34
N ILE A 121 -4.40 10.94 -3.06
CA ILE A 121 -5.00 11.13 -1.73
C ILE A 121 -5.71 9.87 -1.27
N ASN A 122 -6.53 9.27 -2.13
CA ASN A 122 -7.24 8.04 -1.78
C ASN A 122 -6.32 6.87 -1.50
N ALA A 123 -5.24 6.74 -2.28
CA ALA A 123 -4.29 5.65 -2.15
C ALA A 123 -3.47 5.77 -0.84
N LEU A 124 -2.95 6.96 -0.55
CA LEU A 124 -2.19 7.22 0.66
C LEU A 124 -3.07 7.15 1.92
N ALA A 125 -4.29 7.68 1.88
CA ALA A 125 -5.23 7.60 2.99
C ALA A 125 -5.74 6.18 3.27
N TYR A 126 -5.66 5.28 2.29
CA TYR A 126 -6.04 3.88 2.47
C TYR A 126 -5.07 3.13 3.38
N LEU A 127 -3.78 3.49 3.38
CA LEU A 127 -2.75 2.89 4.24
C LEU A 127 -3.08 2.99 5.74
N ILE A 128 -3.83 4.00 6.15
CA ILE A 128 -4.23 4.17 7.56
C ILE A 128 -5.74 4.04 7.78
N HIS A 129 -6.46 3.56 6.77
CA HIS A 129 -7.92 3.47 6.77
C HIS A 129 -8.67 4.78 7.07
N ALA A 130 -8.05 5.96 6.87
CA ALA A 130 -8.58 7.28 7.26
C ALA A 130 -10.01 7.60 6.74
N LYS A 131 -10.47 6.88 5.73
CA LYS A 131 -11.78 7.06 5.09
C LYS A 131 -12.81 5.98 5.44
N ASP A 132 -12.44 4.99 6.25
CA ASP A 132 -13.22 3.80 6.53
C ASP A 132 -13.41 3.60 8.04
N LYS A 133 -14.40 4.32 8.60
CA LYS A 133 -14.58 4.41 10.07
C LYS A 133 -14.89 3.07 10.75
N ASP A 134 -15.37 2.10 9.99
CA ASP A 134 -15.68 0.76 10.50
C ASP A 134 -14.42 -0.12 10.62
N LYS A 135 -13.28 0.31 10.04
CA LYS A 135 -12.00 -0.36 10.13
C LYS A 135 -11.11 0.27 11.20
N TYR A 136 -10.18 -0.53 11.72
CA TYR A 136 -9.12 -0.03 12.59
C TYR A 136 -8.32 1.08 11.88
N GLN A 137 -8.16 2.22 12.56
CA GLN A 137 -7.42 3.38 12.05
C GLN A 137 -5.98 3.28 12.53
N TYR A 138 -5.04 3.06 11.61
CA TYR A 138 -3.62 3.04 11.95
C TYR A 138 -3.10 4.48 12.13
N PRO A 139 -2.15 4.73 13.03
CA PRO A 139 -1.53 6.04 13.16
C PRO A 139 -0.64 6.32 11.94
N ALA A 140 -0.53 7.59 11.56
CA ALA A 140 0.32 8.01 10.43
C ALA A 140 1.80 7.71 10.68
N SER A 141 2.23 7.68 11.94
CA SER A 141 3.59 7.35 12.37
C SER A 141 4.00 5.90 12.09
N ASP A 142 3.04 4.99 11.83
CA ASP A 142 3.35 3.59 11.49
C ASP A 142 3.73 3.42 10.01
N VAL A 143 3.55 4.47 9.20
CA VAL A 143 3.87 4.46 7.77
C VAL A 143 5.32 4.84 7.55
N GLU A 144 6.07 3.93 6.94
CA GLU A 144 7.44 4.18 6.48
C GLU A 144 7.42 4.70 5.04
N THR A 145 8.20 5.75 4.76
CA THR A 145 8.27 6.37 3.42
C THR A 145 9.68 6.48 2.85
N PHE A 146 10.70 6.14 3.62
CA PHE A 146 12.12 6.29 3.27
C PHE A 146 12.45 7.72 2.80
N ASP A 147 11.90 8.71 3.51
CA ASP A 147 12.04 10.15 3.23
C ASP A 147 11.53 10.60 1.84
N THR A 148 10.80 9.75 1.13
CA THR A 148 10.23 10.11 -0.18
C THR A 148 8.94 10.94 -0.04
N LEU A 149 8.37 10.98 1.16
CA LEU A 149 7.15 11.73 1.45
C LEU A 149 7.10 12.05 2.95
N ASP A 150 6.84 13.31 3.28
CA ASP A 150 6.35 13.69 4.61
C ASP A 150 4.89 13.24 4.76
N TYR A 151 4.69 12.01 5.25
CA TYR A 151 3.39 11.37 5.30
C TYR A 151 2.47 12.02 6.33
N GLU A 152 2.99 12.40 7.50
CA GLU A 152 2.19 13.06 8.54
C GLU A 152 1.71 14.43 8.09
N ALA A 153 2.58 15.26 7.50
CA ALA A 153 2.17 16.53 6.94
C ALA A 153 1.15 16.33 5.81
N PHE A 154 1.35 15.31 4.96
CA PHE A 154 0.39 14.98 3.92
C PHE A 154 -0.99 14.64 4.48
N ILE A 155 -1.09 13.78 5.48
CA ILE A 155 -2.37 13.41 6.11
C ILE A 155 -3.02 14.63 6.77
N ASN A 156 -2.25 15.44 7.50
CA ASN A 156 -2.74 16.64 8.17
C ASN A 156 -3.29 17.68 7.18
N GLN A 157 -2.59 17.93 6.08
CA GLN A 157 -3.04 18.85 5.03
C GLN A 157 -4.34 18.41 4.34
N ASN A 158 -4.60 17.09 4.30
CA ASN A 158 -5.78 16.53 3.61
C ASN A 158 -6.91 16.13 4.57
N LYS A 159 -6.76 16.38 5.89
CA LYS A 159 -7.66 15.89 6.93
C LYS A 159 -9.13 16.25 6.69
N GLU A 160 -9.42 17.51 6.38
CA GLU A 160 -10.80 17.95 6.15
C GLU A 160 -11.47 17.24 4.97
N ASP A 161 -10.73 17.01 3.89
CA ASP A 161 -11.24 16.32 2.72
C ASP A 161 -11.50 14.86 3.03
N LEU A 162 -10.58 14.20 3.75
CA LEU A 162 -10.73 12.81 4.20
C LEU A 162 -11.96 12.63 5.10
N GLU A 163 -12.19 13.55 6.03
CA GLU A 163 -13.37 13.56 6.91
C GLU A 163 -14.68 13.72 6.12
N LYS A 164 -14.74 14.66 5.17
CA LYS A 164 -15.89 14.84 4.27
C LYS A 164 -16.20 13.56 3.49
N TYR A 165 -15.18 12.83 3.04
CA TYR A 165 -15.38 11.56 2.34
C TYR A 165 -15.88 10.44 3.24
N ALA A 166 -15.33 10.32 4.45
CA ALA A 166 -15.77 9.33 5.42
C ALA A 166 -17.25 9.52 5.76
N ALA A 167 -17.68 10.77 5.95
CA ALA A 167 -19.09 11.11 6.17
C ALA A 167 -20.00 10.71 4.98
N LYS A 168 -19.60 11.02 3.74
CA LYS A 168 -20.37 10.64 2.54
C LYS A 168 -20.47 9.13 2.34
N LYS A 169 -19.40 8.38 2.64
CA LYS A 169 -19.40 6.90 2.55
C LYS A 169 -20.40 6.30 3.52
N ASN A 170 -20.45 6.80 4.76
CA ASN A 170 -21.38 6.32 5.78
C ASN A 170 -22.85 6.56 5.40
N VAL A 171 -23.18 7.76 4.90
CA VAL A 171 -24.54 8.07 4.43
C VAL A 171 -24.95 7.13 3.28
N ARG A 172 -24.04 6.87 2.34
CA ARG A 172 -24.32 5.97 1.21
C ARG A 172 -24.53 4.52 1.65
N ASN A 173 -23.82 4.05 2.67
CA ASN A 173 -24.02 2.71 3.22
C ASN A 173 -25.36 2.61 3.96
N GLN A 174 -25.79 3.65 4.68
CA GLN A 174 -27.09 3.68 5.36
C GLN A 174 -28.28 3.70 4.39
N MET A 175 -28.15 4.33 3.22
CA MET A 175 -29.21 4.37 2.19
C MET A 175 -29.33 3.09 1.36
N LYS A 176 -28.46 2.10 1.57
CA LYS A 176 -28.46 0.81 0.86
C LYS A 176 -29.00 -0.36 1.70
N VAL A 177 -29.47 -0.08 2.90
CA VAL A 177 -30.11 -1.03 3.81
C VAL A 177 -31.62 -0.93 3.66
#